data_AF-A0AAD7JH60-F1
#
_entry.id   AF-A0AAD7JH60-F1
#
_cell.length_a   1.000
_cell.length_b   1.000
_cell.length_c   1.000
_cell.angle_alpha   90.00
_cell.angle_beta   90.00
_cell.angle_gamma   90.00
#
_symmetry.space_group_name_H-M   'P 1'
#
loop_
_entity.id
_entity.type
_entity.pdbx_description
1 polymer ?
#
loop_
_entity_poly.entity_id
_entity_poly.type
_entity_poly.pdbx_seq_one_letter_code
_entity_poly.pdbx_strand_id
1 'polypeptide(L)'
;MTFPQLFDAFVPSNGPAFLAASNITPAYVPFETLRAVAIDPAAQAASFAYAKKLTPPGVFGHVIRCFYFALALLYTGFPSGTPGVAQIGFEELALRLYHTTLLHDLGWSNATVALTHPAHAMTFELHGAFMAYEHLHAAAPNLDPFQVGDIVESIVLHTSQWSSGNSSANQILMALGALFDVGGFNGTGIVGLDFKQLFDPRTVAEIEQAYPRGDFYEAGIAAFDREFTEKPNEYTTYSEV
;
A
#
# COMPACT_ATOMS: atom_id res chain seq x y z
N MET A 1 20.44 0.06 -12.28
CA MET A 1 19.74 -1.17 -12.69
C MET A 1 18.39 -0.74 -13.26
N THR A 2 17.70 -1.60 -13.99
CA THR A 2 16.34 -1.36 -14.47
C THR A 2 15.38 -2.23 -13.67
N PHE A 3 14.11 -1.83 -13.55
CA PHE A 3 13.10 -2.69 -12.92
C PHE A 3 13.02 -4.05 -13.65
N PRO A 4 12.94 -5.17 -12.90
CA PRO A 4 12.53 -6.44 -13.47
C PRO A 4 11.20 -6.30 -14.21
N GLN A 5 11.02 -7.04 -15.31
CA GLN A 5 9.84 -6.91 -16.15
C GLN A 5 8.67 -7.79 -15.71
N LEU A 6 8.96 -8.84 -14.93
CA LEU A 6 7.98 -9.83 -14.45
C LEU A 6 8.21 -10.11 -12.97
N PHE A 7 7.11 -10.28 -12.24
CA PHE A 7 7.09 -10.65 -10.82
C PHE A 7 6.13 -11.81 -10.62
N ASP A 8 6.30 -12.54 -9.51
CA ASP A 8 5.29 -13.50 -9.09
C ASP A 8 3.99 -12.74 -8.78
N ALA A 9 2.87 -13.11 -9.39
CA ALA A 9 1.57 -12.48 -9.17
C ALA A 9 0.98 -12.77 -7.79
N PHE A 10 1.42 -13.87 -7.18
CA PHE A 10 1.06 -14.29 -5.83
C PHE A 10 2.31 -14.67 -5.06
N VAL A 11 2.43 -14.17 -3.82
CA VAL A 11 3.59 -14.41 -2.96
C VAL A 11 3.13 -14.87 -1.58
N PRO A 12 3.99 -15.55 -0.80
CA PRO A 12 3.62 -15.99 0.54
C PRO A 12 3.26 -14.81 1.45
N SER A 13 2.20 -14.97 2.25
CA SER A 13 1.70 -13.90 3.13
C SER A 13 2.47 -13.76 4.44
N ASN A 14 3.35 -14.72 4.77
CA ASN A 14 4.18 -14.70 5.98
C ASN A 14 5.63 -14.34 5.63
N GLY A 15 6.30 -13.63 6.55
CA GLY A 15 7.63 -13.07 6.36
C GLY A 15 8.71 -14.10 5.98
N PRO A 16 8.90 -15.19 6.74
CA PRO A 16 9.91 -16.18 6.43
C PRO A 16 9.76 -16.83 5.05
N ALA A 17 8.55 -17.21 4.67
CA ALA A 17 8.31 -17.80 3.35
C ALA A 17 8.45 -16.75 2.22
N PHE A 18 8.01 -15.52 2.46
CA PHE A 18 8.19 -14.40 1.53
C PHE A 18 9.68 -14.15 1.25
N LEU A 19 10.49 -14.05 2.31
CA LEU A 19 11.93 -13.85 2.18
C LEU A 19 12.61 -15.00 1.45
N ALA A 20 12.22 -16.25 1.76
CA ALA A 20 12.75 -17.44 1.09
C ALA A 20 12.40 -17.51 -0.41
N ALA A 21 11.28 -16.91 -0.82
CA ALA A 21 10.87 -16.78 -2.22
C ALA A 21 11.46 -15.55 -2.92
N SER A 22 12.12 -14.67 -2.16
CA SER A 22 12.64 -13.40 -2.65
C SER A 22 14.16 -13.45 -2.84
N ASN A 23 14.68 -12.54 -3.67
CA ASN A 23 16.12 -12.27 -3.77
C ASN A 23 16.44 -10.86 -3.21
N ILE A 24 15.67 -10.42 -2.20
CA ILE A 24 15.75 -9.05 -1.69
C ILE A 24 17.16 -8.79 -1.15
N THR A 25 17.78 -7.75 -1.69
CA THR A 25 19.04 -7.20 -1.22
C THR A 25 18.85 -5.70 -1.01
N PRO A 26 18.76 -5.22 0.25
CA PRO A 26 18.68 -3.79 0.54
C PRO A 26 19.82 -3.05 -0.15
N ALA A 27 19.46 -2.30 -1.18
CA ALA A 27 20.40 -1.54 -1.99
C ALA A 27 19.85 -0.13 -2.18
N TYR A 28 20.76 0.82 -2.24
CA TYR A 28 20.39 2.20 -2.52
C TYR A 28 19.78 2.33 -3.91
N VAL A 29 18.60 2.94 -3.95
CA VAL A 29 17.85 3.30 -5.14
C VAL A 29 17.59 4.79 -5.05
N PRO A 30 18.19 5.63 -5.93
CA PRO A 30 17.90 7.05 -5.91
C PRO A 30 16.40 7.30 -6.08
N PHE A 31 15.83 8.22 -5.32
CA PHE A 31 14.41 8.57 -5.41
C PHE A 31 14.01 8.98 -6.84
N GLU A 32 14.91 9.64 -7.57
CA GLU A 32 14.71 9.97 -8.99
C GLU A 32 14.46 8.74 -9.88
N THR A 33 15.04 7.59 -9.56
CA THR A 33 14.80 6.33 -10.28
C THR A 33 13.38 5.84 -10.04
N LEU A 34 12.90 5.94 -8.81
CA LEU A 34 11.53 5.55 -8.43
C LEU A 34 10.50 6.52 -9.01
N ARG A 35 10.78 7.82 -8.96
CA ARG A 35 9.95 8.89 -9.52
C ARG A 35 9.84 8.84 -11.04
N ALA A 36 10.84 8.29 -11.73
CA ALA A 36 10.84 8.13 -13.17
C ALA A 36 9.92 6.98 -13.66
N VAL A 37 9.36 6.17 -12.76
CA VAL A 37 8.38 5.14 -13.13
C VAL A 37 7.13 5.81 -13.69
N ALA A 38 6.89 5.60 -14.98
CA ALA A 38 5.68 6.08 -15.65
C ALA A 38 4.50 5.19 -15.25
N ILE A 39 3.46 5.80 -14.67
CA ILE A 39 2.12 5.19 -14.59
C ILE A 39 1.25 5.96 -15.57
N ASP A 40 0.30 5.30 -16.22
CA ASP A 40 -0.60 5.91 -17.20
C ASP A 40 -1.19 7.24 -16.66
N PRO A 41 -0.88 8.40 -17.28
CA PRO A 41 -1.36 9.70 -16.80
C PRO A 41 -2.88 9.80 -16.66
N ALA A 42 -3.63 9.10 -17.52
CA ALA A 42 -5.09 9.07 -17.46
C ALA A 42 -5.58 8.32 -16.21
N ALA A 43 -4.92 7.22 -15.85
CA ALA A 43 -5.20 6.49 -14.62
C ALA A 43 -4.70 7.23 -13.37
N GLN A 44 -3.59 7.96 -13.47
CA GLN A 44 -2.98 8.67 -12.34
C GLN A 44 -3.83 9.83 -11.82
N ALA A 45 -4.29 10.71 -12.72
CA ALA A 45 -4.78 12.03 -12.34
C ALA A 45 -6.01 11.98 -11.44
N ALA A 46 -6.93 11.06 -11.71
CA ALA A 46 -8.19 10.98 -10.96
C ALA A 46 -8.00 10.46 -9.54
N SER A 47 -7.29 9.33 -9.34
CA SER A 47 -7.02 8.80 -8.00
C SER A 47 -6.15 9.73 -7.17
N PHE A 48 -5.15 10.37 -7.78
CA PHE A 48 -4.32 11.36 -7.10
C PHE A 48 -5.15 12.55 -6.60
N ALA A 49 -5.98 13.13 -7.47
CA ALA A 49 -6.84 14.25 -7.10
C ALA A 49 -7.87 13.85 -6.04
N TYR A 50 -8.43 12.64 -6.15
CA TYR A 50 -9.40 12.12 -5.20
C TYR A 50 -8.80 11.92 -3.81
N ALA A 51 -7.68 11.19 -3.72
CA ALA A 51 -6.95 10.99 -2.47
C ALA A 51 -6.56 12.33 -1.84
N LYS A 52 -5.91 13.23 -2.60
CA LYS A 52 -5.47 14.55 -2.11
C LYS A 52 -6.62 15.42 -1.59
N LYS A 53 -7.80 15.30 -2.18
CA LYS A 53 -8.99 16.06 -1.76
C LYS A 53 -9.58 15.53 -0.47
N LEU A 54 -9.49 14.22 -0.22
CA LEU A 54 -10.23 13.57 0.85
C LEU A 54 -9.39 13.28 2.09
N THR A 55 -8.10 13.00 1.93
CA THR A 55 -7.25 12.65 3.07
C THR A 55 -6.57 13.89 3.67
N PRO A 56 -6.32 13.90 5.00
CA PRO A 56 -5.50 14.93 5.63
C PRO A 56 -4.11 15.03 4.98
N PRO A 57 -3.44 16.20 4.99
CA PRO A 57 -2.15 16.39 4.32
C PRO A 57 -1.08 15.37 4.69
N GLY A 58 -0.91 15.03 5.97
CA GLY A 58 0.04 14.02 6.44
C GLY A 58 -0.29 12.61 5.95
N VAL A 59 -1.58 12.26 5.91
CA VAL A 59 -2.07 10.98 5.35
C VAL A 59 -1.85 10.94 3.84
N PHE A 60 -2.07 12.05 3.14
CA PHE A 60 -1.73 12.15 1.72
C PHE A 60 -0.22 11.98 1.48
N GLY A 61 0.62 12.51 2.36
CA GLY A 61 2.06 12.25 2.34
C GLY A 61 2.40 10.77 2.54
N HIS A 62 1.74 10.12 3.50
CA HIS A 62 1.89 8.69 3.80
C HIS A 62 1.59 7.81 2.59
N VAL A 63 0.40 7.94 1.99
CA VAL A 63 0.01 7.11 0.84
C VAL A 63 0.99 7.21 -0.33
N ILE A 64 1.59 8.39 -0.54
CA ILE A 64 2.61 8.61 -1.56
C ILE A 64 3.94 7.94 -1.19
N ARG A 65 4.39 8.05 0.08
CA ARG A 65 5.60 7.35 0.55
C ARG A 65 5.45 5.84 0.41
N CYS A 66 4.28 5.28 0.75
CA CYS A 66 3.98 3.85 0.61
C CYS A 66 4.16 3.36 -0.83
N PHE A 67 3.72 4.14 -1.82
CA PHE A 67 3.98 3.84 -3.24
C PHE A 67 5.48 3.74 -3.55
N TYR A 68 6.27 4.71 -3.11
CA TYR A 68 7.70 4.73 -3.40
C TYR A 68 8.47 3.65 -2.62
N PHE A 69 8.07 3.33 -1.39
CA PHE A 69 8.62 2.18 -0.68
C PHE A 69 8.30 0.86 -1.39
N ALA A 70 7.07 0.67 -1.86
CA ALA A 70 6.70 -0.50 -2.66
C ALA A 70 7.55 -0.59 -3.95
N LEU A 71 7.76 0.53 -4.66
CA LEU A 71 8.66 0.56 -5.83
C LEU A 71 10.11 0.24 -5.46
N ALA A 72 10.61 0.72 -4.32
CA ALA A 72 11.95 0.37 -3.86
C ALA A 72 12.09 -1.15 -3.65
N LEU A 73 11.08 -1.81 -3.08
CA LEU A 73 11.08 -3.27 -2.90
C LEU A 73 11.04 -4.03 -4.22
N LEU A 74 10.22 -3.59 -5.17
CA LEU A 74 10.19 -4.17 -6.51
C LEU A 74 11.56 -4.10 -7.18
N TYR A 75 12.28 -3.00 -6.98
CA TYR A 75 13.61 -2.80 -7.54
C TYR A 75 14.68 -3.66 -6.88
N THR A 76 14.55 -3.97 -5.57
CA THR A 76 15.61 -4.60 -4.78
C THR A 76 15.52 -6.12 -4.65
N GLY A 77 14.62 -6.79 -5.37
CA GLY A 77 14.61 -8.26 -5.49
C GLY A 77 13.34 -8.95 -5.02
N PHE A 78 12.18 -8.33 -5.22
CA PHE A 78 10.88 -8.94 -4.97
C PHE A 78 10.73 -10.32 -5.68
N PRO A 79 9.94 -11.27 -5.14
CA PRO A 79 9.75 -12.59 -5.75
C PRO A 79 9.39 -12.56 -7.25
N SER A 80 10.06 -13.42 -8.02
CA SER A 80 9.86 -13.55 -9.46
C SER A 80 10.36 -14.91 -9.96
N GLY A 81 9.65 -15.48 -10.95
CA GLY A 81 10.05 -16.74 -11.60
C GLY A 81 9.86 -17.98 -10.73
N THR A 82 9.03 -17.94 -9.69
CA THR A 82 8.75 -19.12 -8.87
C THR A 82 8.01 -20.18 -9.69
N PRO A 83 8.50 -21.45 -9.73
CA PRO A 83 7.85 -22.51 -10.51
C PRO A 83 6.38 -22.72 -10.11
N GLY A 84 5.50 -22.66 -11.11
CA GLY A 84 4.06 -22.87 -10.92
C GLY A 84 3.28 -21.64 -10.44
N VAL A 85 3.95 -20.49 -10.24
CA VAL A 85 3.30 -19.23 -9.86
C VAL A 85 3.07 -18.37 -11.10
N ALA A 86 1.85 -17.88 -11.27
CA ALA A 86 1.51 -16.94 -12.33
C ALA A 86 2.40 -15.69 -12.25
N GLN A 87 2.77 -15.11 -13.38
CA GLN A 87 3.61 -13.90 -13.42
C GLN A 87 2.76 -12.68 -13.77
N ILE A 88 3.12 -11.52 -13.23
CA ILE A 88 2.53 -10.21 -13.54
C ILE A 88 3.60 -9.28 -14.12
N GLY A 89 3.22 -8.49 -15.13
CA GLY A 89 4.10 -7.49 -15.73
C GLY A 89 4.34 -6.29 -14.81
N PHE A 90 5.54 -5.69 -14.89
CA PHE A 90 5.89 -4.52 -14.09
C PHE A 90 4.89 -3.37 -14.25
N GLU A 91 4.54 -3.00 -15.48
CA GLU A 91 3.63 -1.87 -15.76
C GLU A 91 2.25 -2.09 -15.13
N GLU A 92 1.74 -3.32 -15.23
CA GLU A 92 0.45 -3.69 -14.64
C GLU A 92 0.50 -3.67 -13.10
N LEU A 93 1.54 -4.26 -12.51
CA LEU A 93 1.70 -4.26 -11.05
C LEU A 93 1.90 -2.84 -10.51
N ALA A 94 2.71 -2.02 -11.18
CA ALA A 94 2.94 -0.63 -10.79
C ALA A 94 1.65 0.21 -10.87
N LEU A 95 0.80 -0.03 -11.88
CA LEU A 95 -0.50 0.62 -11.99
C LEU A 95 -1.43 0.23 -10.83
N ARG A 96 -1.54 -1.06 -10.52
CA ARG A 96 -2.35 -1.54 -9.38
C ARG A 96 -1.85 -0.95 -8.07
N LEU A 97 -0.52 -0.98 -7.84
CA LEU A 97 0.10 -0.40 -6.65
C LEU A 97 -0.19 1.08 -6.51
N TYR A 98 -0.13 1.83 -7.61
CA TYR A 98 -0.42 3.25 -7.60
C TYR A 98 -1.84 3.53 -7.10
N HIS A 99 -2.84 2.81 -7.61
CA HIS A 99 -4.22 2.97 -7.15
C HIS A 99 -4.41 2.49 -5.71
N THR A 100 -3.90 1.30 -5.36
CA THR A 100 -4.04 0.74 -4.02
C THR A 100 -3.41 1.66 -2.98
N THR A 101 -2.17 2.10 -3.19
CA THR A 101 -1.46 2.96 -2.23
C THR A 101 -2.15 4.30 -2.06
N LEU A 102 -2.55 4.99 -3.14
CA LEU A 102 -3.25 6.27 -3.03
C LEU A 102 -4.60 6.20 -2.31
N LEU A 103 -5.29 5.06 -2.40
CA LEU A 103 -6.69 4.94 -1.97
C LEU A 103 -6.87 4.16 -0.67
N HIS A 104 -5.82 3.51 -0.12
CA HIS A 104 -6.01 2.59 1.01
C HIS A 104 -6.54 3.26 2.29
N ASP A 105 -6.10 4.49 2.57
CA ASP A 105 -6.48 5.25 3.77
C ASP A 105 -7.65 6.22 3.55
N LEU A 106 -8.48 6.01 2.52
CA LEU A 106 -9.68 6.83 2.34
C LEU A 106 -10.63 6.74 3.54
N GLY A 107 -10.63 5.62 4.26
CA GLY A 107 -11.41 5.44 5.50
C GLY A 107 -11.00 6.39 6.63
N TRP A 108 -9.82 7.00 6.58
CA TRP A 108 -9.37 8.02 7.54
C TRP A 108 -9.85 9.43 7.20
N SER A 109 -10.53 9.63 6.07
CA SER A 109 -10.99 10.94 5.62
C SER A 109 -11.95 11.60 6.61
N ASN A 110 -11.77 12.91 6.79
CA ASN A 110 -12.68 13.77 7.56
C ASN A 110 -13.63 14.55 6.64
N ALA A 111 -13.59 14.29 5.33
CA ALA A 111 -14.43 14.98 4.36
C ALA A 111 -15.88 14.52 4.52
N THR A 112 -16.83 15.43 4.34
CA THR A 112 -18.27 15.13 4.48
C THR A 112 -18.68 13.93 3.62
N VAL A 113 -18.17 13.81 2.40
CA VAL A 113 -18.49 12.68 1.51
C VAL A 113 -18.10 11.32 2.10
N ALA A 114 -16.98 11.23 2.82
CA ALA A 114 -16.56 10.01 3.50
C ALA A 114 -17.42 9.76 4.75
N LEU A 115 -17.61 10.78 5.59
CA LEU A 115 -18.36 10.65 6.85
C LEU A 115 -19.85 10.31 6.64
N THR A 116 -20.42 10.68 5.49
CA THR A 116 -21.81 10.33 5.13
C THR A 116 -21.93 9.10 4.25
N HIS A 117 -20.81 8.46 3.90
CA HIS A 117 -20.81 7.26 3.06
C HIS A 117 -21.45 6.08 3.81
N PRO A 118 -22.27 5.22 3.18
CA PRO A 118 -22.92 4.11 3.86
C PRO A 118 -21.95 3.12 4.53
N ALA A 119 -20.76 2.94 3.96
CA ALA A 119 -19.70 2.12 4.54
C ALA A 119 -18.94 2.78 5.70
N HIS A 120 -19.25 4.04 6.08
CA HIS A 120 -18.60 4.71 7.22
C HIS A 120 -18.76 3.92 8.52
N ALA A 121 -19.85 3.18 8.69
CA ALA A 121 -20.07 2.34 9.87
C ALA A 121 -19.25 1.02 9.87
N MET A 122 -18.41 0.77 8.87
CA MET A 122 -17.50 -0.37 8.77
C MET A 122 -16.07 0.07 9.14
N THR A 123 -15.18 -0.90 9.40
CA THR A 123 -13.76 -0.60 9.65
C THR A 123 -13.16 0.26 8.55
N PHE A 124 -12.18 1.09 8.86
CA PHE A 124 -11.64 2.06 7.91
C PHE A 124 -11.08 1.38 6.65
N GLU A 125 -10.58 0.14 6.74
CA GLU A 125 -10.12 -0.63 5.59
C GLU A 125 -11.28 -0.96 4.65
N LEU A 126 -12.40 -1.46 5.19
CA LEU A 126 -13.61 -1.74 4.41
C LEU A 126 -14.23 -0.44 3.87
N HIS A 127 -14.33 0.59 4.70
CA HIS A 127 -14.86 1.89 4.31
C HIS A 127 -14.05 2.48 3.14
N GLY A 128 -12.72 2.54 3.29
CA GLY A 128 -11.82 3.02 2.25
C GLY A 128 -11.89 2.18 0.99
N ALA A 129 -11.97 0.86 1.11
CA ALA A 129 -12.11 -0.06 -0.02
C ALA A 129 -13.40 0.17 -0.82
N PHE A 130 -14.55 0.37 -0.17
CA PHE A 130 -15.81 0.69 -0.86
C PHE A 130 -15.72 2.02 -1.60
N MET A 131 -15.18 3.06 -0.95
CA MET A 131 -14.97 4.35 -1.60
C MET A 131 -14.00 4.25 -2.79
N ALA A 132 -12.94 3.45 -2.66
CA ALA A 132 -11.99 3.19 -3.73
C ALA A 132 -12.65 2.46 -4.90
N TYR A 133 -13.45 1.42 -4.64
CA TYR A 133 -14.19 0.68 -5.65
C TYR A 133 -15.10 1.60 -6.47
N GLU A 134 -15.91 2.43 -5.80
CA GLU A 134 -16.82 3.36 -6.47
C GLU A 134 -16.07 4.40 -7.31
N HIS A 135 -14.96 4.94 -6.76
CA HIS A 135 -14.10 5.87 -7.48
C HIS A 135 -13.47 5.23 -8.73
N LEU A 136 -12.90 4.03 -8.61
CA LEU A 136 -12.26 3.34 -9.72
C LEU A 136 -13.27 2.96 -10.80
N HIS A 137 -14.46 2.50 -10.42
CA HIS A 137 -15.52 2.20 -11.37
C HIS A 137 -15.96 3.43 -12.18
N ALA A 138 -15.99 4.61 -11.55
CA ALA A 138 -16.37 5.85 -12.21
C ALA A 138 -15.23 6.50 -13.01
N ALA A 139 -13.99 6.46 -12.50
CA ALA A 139 -12.89 7.29 -12.97
C ALA A 139 -11.77 6.52 -13.69
N ALA A 140 -11.76 5.18 -13.61
CA ALA A 140 -10.77 4.33 -14.25
C ALA A 140 -11.44 3.19 -15.06
N PRO A 141 -12.30 3.51 -16.06
CA PRO A 141 -13.08 2.52 -16.81
C PRO A 141 -12.22 1.56 -17.67
N ASN A 142 -10.92 1.83 -17.80
CA ASN A 142 -9.98 0.97 -18.51
C ASN A 142 -9.44 -0.17 -17.62
N LEU A 143 -9.64 -0.11 -16.30
CA LEU A 143 -9.29 -1.21 -15.42
C LEU A 143 -10.30 -2.34 -15.60
N ASP A 144 -9.79 -3.55 -15.83
CA ASP A 144 -10.65 -4.73 -15.90
C ASP A 144 -11.14 -5.13 -14.48
N PRO A 145 -12.19 -5.97 -14.39
CA PRO A 145 -12.73 -6.40 -13.10
C PRO A 145 -11.73 -7.12 -12.19
N PHE A 146 -10.74 -7.83 -12.73
CA PHE A 146 -9.70 -8.49 -11.93
C PHE A 146 -8.72 -7.48 -11.34
N GLN A 147 -8.36 -6.44 -12.10
CA GLN A 147 -7.52 -5.34 -11.62
C GLN A 147 -8.22 -4.57 -10.49
N VAL A 148 -9.49 -4.20 -10.69
CA VAL A 148 -10.29 -3.53 -9.66
C VAL A 148 -10.44 -4.42 -8.42
N GLY A 149 -10.74 -5.71 -8.62
CA GLY A 149 -10.84 -6.68 -7.53
C GLY A 149 -9.57 -6.78 -6.70
N ASP A 150 -8.41 -6.94 -7.34
CA ASP A 150 -7.11 -7.01 -6.65
C ASP A 150 -6.76 -5.71 -5.92
N ILE A 151 -7.06 -4.54 -6.51
CA ILE A 151 -6.84 -3.24 -5.85
C ILE A 151 -7.68 -3.14 -4.58
N VAL A 152 -8.98 -3.44 -4.67
CA VAL A 152 -9.94 -3.30 -3.56
C VAL A 152 -9.66 -4.33 -2.47
N GLU A 153 -9.42 -5.59 -2.84
CA GLU A 153 -9.02 -6.63 -1.89
C GLU A 153 -7.72 -6.27 -1.17
N SER A 154 -6.74 -5.74 -1.89
CA SER A 154 -5.49 -5.26 -1.30
C SER A 154 -5.73 -4.16 -0.26
N ILE A 155 -6.65 -3.23 -0.53
CA ILE A 155 -7.04 -2.18 0.45
C ILE A 155 -7.71 -2.80 1.67
N VAL A 156 -8.68 -3.72 1.50
CA VAL A 156 -9.36 -4.33 2.65
C VAL A 156 -8.38 -5.02 3.58
N LEU A 157 -7.33 -5.64 3.03
CA LEU A 157 -6.45 -6.52 3.80
C LEU A 157 -5.10 -5.87 4.18
N HIS A 158 -4.93 -4.56 4.01
CA HIS A 158 -3.61 -3.94 4.16
C HIS A 158 -3.06 -3.94 5.60
N THR A 159 -3.96 -3.91 6.59
CA THR A 159 -3.62 -4.03 8.02
C THR A 159 -3.58 -5.49 8.49
N SER A 160 -4.05 -6.43 7.66
CA SER A 160 -4.15 -7.83 8.02
C SER A 160 -2.81 -8.53 7.89
N GLN A 161 -2.49 -9.36 8.89
CA GLN A 161 -1.30 -10.18 8.91
C GLN A 161 -1.70 -11.65 9.01
N TRP A 162 -1.12 -12.49 8.15
CA TRP A 162 -1.41 -13.93 8.15
C TRP A 162 -0.15 -14.75 8.43
N SER A 163 -0.32 -15.81 9.20
CA SER A 163 0.74 -16.77 9.51
C SER A 163 0.98 -17.78 8.37
N SER A 164 0.07 -17.87 7.40
CA SER A 164 0.14 -18.81 6.27
C SER A 164 -0.72 -18.34 5.10
N GLY A 165 -0.57 -18.99 3.94
CA GLY A 165 -1.29 -18.65 2.72
C GLY A 165 -0.47 -17.78 1.76
N ASN A 166 -1.14 -17.38 0.68
CA ASN A 166 -0.61 -16.50 -0.34
C ASN A 166 -1.49 -15.26 -0.47
N SER A 167 -0.86 -14.15 -0.79
CA SER A 167 -1.51 -12.88 -1.14
C SER A 167 -1.13 -12.53 -2.57
N SER A 168 -1.86 -11.60 -3.20
CA SER A 168 -1.36 -10.99 -4.43
C SER A 168 -0.08 -10.20 -4.16
N ALA A 169 0.76 -10.04 -5.18
CA ALA A 169 1.94 -9.18 -5.09
C ALA A 169 1.58 -7.74 -4.71
N ASN A 170 0.46 -7.24 -5.27
CA ASN A 170 -0.06 -5.91 -5.00
C ASN A 170 -0.36 -5.71 -3.51
N GLN A 171 -1.05 -6.68 -2.88
CA GLN A 171 -1.39 -6.64 -1.46
C GLN A 171 -0.13 -6.61 -0.58
N ILE A 172 0.84 -7.49 -0.83
CA ILE A 172 2.04 -7.58 0.02
C ILE A 172 2.93 -6.35 -0.11
N LEU A 173 3.12 -5.84 -1.33
CA LEU A 173 3.91 -4.64 -1.56
C LEU A 173 3.30 -3.42 -0.89
N MET A 174 2.00 -3.23 -1.01
CA MET A 174 1.33 -2.13 -0.36
C MET A 174 1.33 -2.29 1.17
N ALA A 175 1.06 -3.48 1.71
CA ALA A 175 1.09 -3.72 3.16
C ALA A 175 2.48 -3.49 3.75
N LEU A 176 3.55 -3.97 3.09
CA LEU A 176 4.93 -3.71 3.50
C LEU A 176 5.28 -2.22 3.42
N GLY A 177 4.82 -1.50 2.40
CA GLY A 177 4.99 -0.06 2.28
C GLY A 177 4.32 0.72 3.41
N ALA A 178 3.06 0.40 3.71
CA ALA A 178 2.26 1.04 4.77
C ALA A 178 2.82 0.74 6.16
N LEU A 179 3.05 -0.54 6.48
CA LEU A 179 3.60 -0.96 7.76
C LEU A 179 5.01 -0.39 7.98
N PHE A 180 5.83 -0.30 6.93
CA PHE A 180 7.15 0.32 7.03
C PHE A 180 7.04 1.82 7.30
N ASP A 181 6.16 2.55 6.60
CA ASP A 181 6.03 3.97 6.85
C ASP A 181 5.51 4.26 8.27
N VAL A 182 4.69 3.38 8.85
CA VAL A 182 4.23 3.52 10.25
C VAL A 182 5.34 3.16 11.25
N GLY A 183 5.94 1.97 11.12
CA GLY A 183 6.87 1.40 12.10
C GLY A 183 8.35 1.79 11.93
N GLY A 184 8.75 2.23 10.74
CA GLY A 184 10.12 2.52 10.37
C GLY A 184 11.06 1.31 10.49
N PHE A 185 12.37 1.57 10.54
CA PHE A 185 13.40 0.52 10.64
C PHE A 185 13.37 -0.30 11.93
N ASN A 186 12.67 0.15 12.97
CA ASN A 186 12.52 -0.60 14.22
C ASN A 186 11.19 -1.36 14.29
N GLY A 187 10.32 -1.20 13.28
CA GLY A 187 9.09 -1.95 13.16
C GLY A 187 9.30 -3.36 12.64
N THR A 188 8.29 -4.19 12.83
CA THR A 188 8.16 -5.50 12.19
C THR A 188 7.18 -5.38 11.02
N GLY A 189 7.48 -6.04 9.90
CA GLY A 189 6.57 -6.13 8.76
C GLY A 189 5.47 -7.17 8.98
N ILE A 190 5.07 -7.85 7.91
CA ILE A 190 4.26 -9.07 8.01
C ILE A 190 4.92 -10.08 8.96
N VAL A 191 4.12 -10.99 9.56
CA VAL A 191 4.56 -11.90 10.62
C VAL A 191 5.95 -12.50 10.36
N GLY A 192 6.91 -12.18 11.24
CA GLY A 192 8.27 -12.72 11.21
C GLY A 192 9.25 -12.00 10.28
N LEU A 193 8.94 -10.79 9.81
CA LEU A 193 9.80 -9.98 8.93
C LEU A 193 10.34 -8.71 9.62
N ASP A 194 11.65 -8.43 9.46
CA ASP A 194 12.31 -7.20 9.92
C ASP A 194 12.55 -6.24 8.74
N PHE A 195 12.10 -5.00 8.86
CA PHE A 195 12.24 -3.99 7.80
C PHE A 195 13.67 -3.59 7.46
N LYS A 196 14.64 -3.83 8.36
CA LYS A 196 16.07 -3.64 8.06
C LYS A 196 16.55 -4.54 6.92
N GLN A 197 15.82 -5.64 6.66
CA GLN A 197 16.12 -6.58 5.58
C GLN A 197 15.52 -6.15 4.25
N LEU A 198 14.73 -5.07 4.20
CA LEU A 198 13.94 -4.68 3.04
C LEU A 198 14.41 -3.36 2.39
N PHE A 199 14.84 -2.38 3.19
CA PHE A 199 15.06 -1.02 2.71
C PHE A 199 16.48 -0.51 2.98
N ASP A 200 17.03 0.26 2.04
CA ASP A 200 18.27 1.04 2.26
C ASP A 200 17.93 2.40 2.90
N PRO A 201 18.57 2.78 4.02
CA PRO A 201 18.30 4.05 4.72
C PRO A 201 18.44 5.31 3.87
N ARG A 202 19.29 5.31 2.83
CA ARG A 202 19.47 6.48 1.95
C ARG A 202 18.27 6.65 1.03
N THR A 203 17.76 5.56 0.48
CA THR A 203 16.53 5.57 -0.33
C THR A 203 15.37 6.11 0.50
N VAL A 204 15.24 5.65 1.75
CA VAL A 204 14.19 6.09 2.67
C VAL A 204 14.31 7.58 2.97
N ALA A 205 15.52 8.06 3.28
CA ALA A 205 15.75 9.47 3.55
C ALA A 205 15.38 10.38 2.36
N GLU A 206 15.67 9.97 1.12
CA GLU A 206 15.30 10.76 -0.06
C GLU A 206 13.79 10.78 -0.30
N ILE A 207 13.09 9.67 -0.06
CA ILE A 207 11.63 9.59 -0.15
C ILE A 207 10.98 10.49 0.92
N GLU A 208 11.44 10.42 2.17
CA GLU A 208 10.92 11.26 3.26
C GLU A 208 11.28 12.74 3.09
N GLN A 209 12.41 13.05 2.44
CA GLN A 209 12.75 14.43 2.08
C GLN A 209 11.80 14.97 1.01
N ALA A 210 11.44 14.16 0.01
CA ALA A 210 10.50 14.55 -1.05
C ALA A 210 9.05 14.63 -0.56
N TYR A 211 8.67 13.77 0.39
CA TYR A 211 7.34 13.71 0.98
C TYR A 211 7.43 13.67 2.52
N PRO A 212 7.68 14.82 3.16
CA PRO A 212 7.83 14.89 4.61
C PRO A 212 6.64 14.30 5.37
N ARG A 213 6.91 13.69 6.53
CA ARG A 213 5.90 13.07 7.39
C ARG A 213 4.82 14.06 7.84
N GLY A 214 5.19 15.32 8.06
CA GLY A 214 4.25 16.38 8.44
C GLY A 214 3.47 16.00 9.70
N ASP A 215 2.15 16.18 9.64
CA ASP A 215 1.17 15.86 10.69
C ASP A 215 0.65 14.41 10.62
N PHE A 216 1.35 13.50 9.93
CA PHE A 216 0.87 12.13 9.71
C PHE A 216 0.56 11.39 11.01
N TYR A 217 1.44 11.49 12.02
CA TYR A 217 1.23 10.78 13.29
C TYR A 217 0.03 11.34 14.07
N GLU A 218 -0.11 12.65 14.14
CA GLU A 218 -1.25 13.30 14.77
C GLU A 218 -2.57 12.97 14.05
N ALA A 219 -2.55 12.99 12.72
CA ALA A 219 -3.70 12.61 11.90
C ALA A 219 -4.07 11.13 12.08
N GLY A 220 -3.07 10.24 12.16
CA GLY A 220 -3.27 8.81 12.38
C GLY A 220 -3.83 8.51 13.78
N ILE A 221 -3.29 9.11 14.83
CA ILE A 221 -3.83 8.99 16.20
C ILE A 221 -5.30 9.46 16.23
N ALA A 222 -5.59 10.63 15.65
CA ALA A 222 -6.95 11.14 15.60
C ALA A 222 -7.89 10.24 14.78
N ALA A 223 -7.39 9.61 13.72
CA ALA A 223 -8.16 8.66 12.92
C ALA A 223 -8.46 7.38 13.72
N PHE A 224 -7.48 6.80 14.41
CA PHE A 224 -7.66 5.61 15.26
C PHE A 224 -8.57 5.89 16.45
N ASP A 225 -8.39 7.02 17.16
CA ASP A 225 -9.27 7.39 18.28
C ASP A 225 -10.74 7.47 17.84
N ARG A 226 -10.99 7.99 16.65
CA ARG A 226 -12.33 8.02 16.05
C ARG A 226 -12.80 6.62 15.68
N GLU A 227 -11.97 5.81 15.04
CA GLU A 227 -12.27 4.42 14.66
C GLU A 227 -12.76 3.65 15.90
N PHE A 228 -11.93 3.62 16.96
CA PHE A 228 -12.26 2.96 18.22
C PHE A 228 -13.51 3.51 18.92
N THR A 229 -13.79 4.81 18.79
CA THR A 229 -14.94 5.45 19.43
C THR A 229 -16.24 5.21 18.65
N GLU A 230 -16.21 5.36 17.33
CA GLU A 230 -17.39 5.31 16.47
C GLU A 230 -17.74 3.88 16.03
N LYS A 231 -16.75 2.98 15.98
CA LYS A 231 -16.87 1.65 15.35
C LYS A 231 -16.32 0.54 16.27
N PRO A 232 -16.90 0.34 17.46
CA PRO A 232 -16.37 -0.59 18.46
C PRO A 232 -16.40 -2.08 18.05
N ASN A 233 -17.02 -2.41 16.90
CA ASN A 233 -17.02 -3.74 16.30
C ASN A 233 -15.92 -3.92 15.24
N GLU A 234 -14.95 -3.01 15.17
CA GLU A 234 -13.86 -3.09 14.22
C GLU A 234 -12.85 -4.21 14.52
N TYR A 235 -12.29 -4.80 13.47
CA TYR A 235 -11.27 -5.85 13.58
C TYR A 235 -9.88 -5.29 13.92
N THR A 236 -9.61 -4.00 13.66
CA THR A 236 -8.32 -3.36 13.97
C THR A 236 -8.01 -3.38 15.48
N THR A 237 -9.02 -3.53 16.33
CA THR A 237 -8.84 -3.78 17.79
C THR A 237 -8.14 -5.11 18.14
N TYR A 238 -8.00 -6.05 17.21
CA TYR A 238 -7.34 -7.34 17.45
C TYR A 238 -5.81 -7.34 17.26
N SER A 239 -5.20 -6.21 16.87
CA SER A 239 -3.73 -6.11 16.78
C SER A 239 -3.03 -5.67 18.08
N GLU A 240 -3.77 -5.40 19.17
CA GLU A 240 -3.19 -5.33 20.51
C GLU A 240 -3.13 -6.73 21.15
N VAL A 241 -2.13 -7.53 20.76
CA VAL A 241 -1.64 -8.69 21.53
C VAL A 241 -0.13 -8.74 21.51
#